data_AF-A0A662YFD3-F1
#
_entry.id   AF-A0A662YFD3-F1
#
_cell.length_a   1.000
_cell.length_b   1.000
_cell.length_c   1.000
_cell.angle_alpha   90.00
_cell.angle_beta   90.00
_cell.angle_gamma   90.00
#
_symmetry.space_group_name_H-M   'P 1'
#
loop_
_entity.id
_entity.type
_entity.pdbx_description
1 polymer ?
#
loop_
_entity_poly.entity_id
_entity_poly.type
_entity_poly.pdbx_seq_one_letter_code
_entity_poly.pdbx_strand_id
1 'polypeptide(L)'
;MWRNAQPLLFCNWYSSQSCCLPAHDADMNGKFLALIEAGPACAKYQNAAKRFLSFAFCYGCDPTEPTHFSTPLDTQFFNASTKSAKICASVATKMAPRLFADCGLLLPDDRETICSPNSPVVPQKVWPDCQDQQYVCLDATTTTWYCSSTQCGAANTPNGFNDAPCNASRHTCDGVLMFLNDNRAAKPPNYEDYPVEIVDQQLCKEEYGEAEAASKCNCMQDPSAAVRSKATLLSITLALGIALAFHIAV
;
A
#
# COMPACT_ATOMS: atom_id res chain seq x y z
N MET A 1 2.73 11.73 -19.33
CA MET A 1 1.49 10.94 -19.17
C MET A 1 1.27 10.17 -20.47
N TRP A 2 1.36 8.84 -20.42
CA TRP A 2 1.32 7.98 -21.60
C TRP A 2 -0.11 7.49 -21.84
N ARG A 3 -0.58 7.49 -23.09
CA ARG A 3 -1.75 6.69 -23.47
C ARG A 3 -1.23 5.32 -23.87
N ASN A 4 -1.48 4.31 -23.07
CA ASN A 4 -1.00 2.96 -23.38
C ASN A 4 -1.70 2.45 -24.64
N ALA A 5 -0.92 1.97 -25.62
CA ALA A 5 -1.45 1.32 -26.82
C ALA A 5 -2.11 -0.04 -26.53
N GLN A 6 -1.87 -0.59 -25.33
CA GLN A 6 -2.48 -1.80 -24.78
C GLN A 6 -2.98 -1.49 -23.36
N PRO A 7 -4.16 -1.96 -22.95
CA PRO A 7 -4.69 -1.69 -21.62
C PRO A 7 -3.86 -2.38 -20.53
N LEU A 8 -3.79 -1.76 -19.35
CA LEU A 8 -3.32 -2.43 -18.13
C LEU A 8 -4.37 -3.48 -17.73
N LEU A 9 -3.95 -4.71 -17.46
CA LEU A 9 -4.84 -5.81 -17.10
C LEU A 9 -4.94 -5.96 -15.58
N PHE A 10 -3.81 -5.90 -14.87
CA PHE A 10 -3.75 -6.06 -13.42
C PHE A 10 -4.09 -4.75 -12.71
N CYS A 11 -3.36 -3.68 -13.00
CA CYS A 11 -3.55 -2.32 -12.49
C CYS A 11 -4.60 -1.54 -13.30
N ASN A 12 -5.67 -2.23 -13.73
CA ASN A 12 -6.67 -1.71 -14.67
C ASN A 12 -7.47 -0.49 -14.16
N TRP A 13 -7.45 -0.20 -12.86
CA TRP A 13 -8.04 1.02 -12.29
C TRP A 13 -7.41 2.30 -12.86
N TYR A 14 -6.16 2.20 -13.33
CA TYR A 14 -5.41 3.29 -13.96
C TYR A 14 -5.43 3.22 -15.50
N SER A 15 -6.30 2.40 -16.10
CA SER A 15 -6.35 2.20 -17.56
C SER A 15 -6.58 3.47 -18.38
N SER A 16 -7.29 4.47 -17.85
CA SER A 16 -7.50 5.76 -18.54
C SER A 16 -6.31 6.72 -18.46
N GLN A 17 -5.49 6.59 -17.41
CA GLN A 17 -4.37 7.46 -17.10
C GLN A 17 -3.46 6.74 -16.08
N SER A 18 -2.26 6.37 -16.52
CA SER A 18 -1.28 5.68 -15.67
C SER A 18 0.13 6.25 -15.85
N CYS A 19 0.97 6.00 -14.85
CA CYS A 19 2.42 6.20 -14.94
C CYS A 19 3.17 4.93 -15.39
N CYS A 20 2.53 3.76 -15.31
CA CYS A 20 3.14 2.48 -15.68
C CYS A 20 2.80 2.05 -17.11
N LEU A 21 3.73 1.28 -17.70
CA LEU A 21 3.59 0.63 -19.01
C LEU A 21 3.03 -0.79 -18.84
N PRO A 22 2.44 -1.40 -19.89
CA PRO A 22 1.94 -2.78 -19.84
C PRO A 22 2.98 -3.83 -19.39
N ALA A 23 4.27 -3.61 -19.71
CA ALA A 23 5.34 -4.50 -19.24
C ALA A 23 5.50 -4.45 -17.71
N HIS A 24 5.40 -3.26 -17.10
CA HIS A 24 5.44 -3.10 -15.65
C HIS A 24 4.19 -3.71 -14.98
N ASP A 25 3.01 -3.58 -15.61
CA ASP A 25 1.77 -4.21 -15.14
C ASP A 25 1.90 -5.73 -15.05
N ALA A 26 2.48 -6.35 -16.09
CA ALA A 26 2.74 -7.79 -16.11
C ALA A 26 3.73 -8.23 -15.02
N ASP A 27 4.81 -7.46 -14.82
CA ASP A 27 5.80 -7.71 -13.76
C ASP A 27 5.17 -7.62 -12.36
N MET A 28 4.44 -6.53 -12.08
CA MET A 28 3.72 -6.35 -10.81
C MET A 28 2.72 -7.47 -10.54
N ASN A 29 1.99 -7.91 -11.58
CA ASN A 29 1.08 -9.05 -11.47
C ASN A 29 1.82 -10.34 -11.13
N GLY A 30 2.96 -10.60 -11.77
CA GLY A 30 3.81 -11.75 -11.47
C GLY A 30 4.26 -11.77 -10.01
N LYS A 31 4.79 -10.64 -9.52
CA LYS A 31 5.24 -10.47 -8.12
C LYS A 31 4.08 -10.60 -7.13
N PHE A 32 2.91 -10.05 -7.47
CA PHE A 32 1.70 -10.19 -6.65
C PHE A 32 1.25 -11.65 -6.55
N LEU A 33 1.15 -12.35 -7.68
CA LEU A 33 0.76 -13.76 -7.72
C LEU A 33 1.75 -14.64 -6.96
N ALA A 34 3.05 -14.41 -7.13
CA ALA A 34 4.09 -15.12 -6.40
C ALA A 34 3.91 -15.03 -4.86
N LEU A 35 3.39 -13.91 -4.35
CA LEU A 35 3.11 -13.72 -2.93
C LEU A 35 1.80 -14.38 -2.47
N ILE A 36 0.73 -14.31 -3.27
CA ILE A 36 -0.61 -14.74 -2.84
C ILE A 36 -0.96 -16.20 -3.19
N GLU A 37 -0.16 -16.87 -4.01
CA GLU A 37 -0.36 -18.26 -4.44
C GLU A 37 0.24 -19.27 -3.45
N ALA A 38 -0.13 -19.18 -2.16
CA ALA A 38 0.23 -20.14 -1.11
C ALA A 38 -0.51 -21.50 -1.25
N GLY A 39 -0.50 -22.07 -2.46
CA GLY A 39 -1.14 -23.33 -2.82
C GLY A 39 -2.56 -23.22 -3.41
N PRO A 40 -3.13 -24.34 -3.90
CA PRO A 40 -4.35 -24.35 -4.71
C PRO A 40 -5.62 -23.89 -4.00
N ALA A 41 -5.70 -24.08 -2.68
CA ALA A 41 -6.82 -23.60 -1.87
C ALA A 41 -6.82 -22.07 -1.81
N CYS A 42 -5.64 -21.49 -1.58
CA CYS A 42 -5.44 -20.06 -1.41
C CYS A 42 -5.60 -19.32 -2.72
N ALA A 43 -5.16 -19.89 -3.84
CA ALA A 43 -5.44 -19.37 -5.19
C ALA A 43 -6.96 -19.25 -5.48
N LYS A 44 -7.78 -20.17 -4.94
CA LYS A 44 -9.23 -20.21 -5.18
C LYS A 44 -10.05 -19.29 -4.28
N TYR A 45 -9.61 -19.02 -3.05
CA TYR A 45 -10.36 -18.16 -2.14
C TYR A 45 -10.24 -16.68 -2.52
N GLN A 46 -11.39 -16.09 -2.83
CA GLN A 46 -11.57 -14.65 -2.96
C GLN A 46 -11.46 -14.02 -1.58
N ASN A 47 -10.36 -13.31 -1.32
CA ASN A 47 -10.13 -12.56 -0.10
C ASN A 47 -10.10 -11.07 -0.44
N ALA A 48 -10.94 -10.26 0.20
CA ALA A 48 -10.97 -8.82 -0.01
C ALA A 48 -9.60 -8.16 0.23
N ALA A 49 -8.77 -8.71 1.12
CA ALA A 49 -7.43 -8.21 1.38
C ALA A 49 -6.50 -8.29 0.15
N LYS A 50 -6.67 -9.30 -0.71
CA LYS A 50 -5.91 -9.43 -1.97
C LYS A 50 -6.15 -8.24 -2.90
N ARG A 51 -7.37 -7.71 -2.91
CA ARG A 51 -7.70 -6.49 -3.68
C ARG A 51 -6.92 -5.30 -3.16
N PHE A 52 -6.90 -5.06 -1.84
CA PHE A 52 -6.17 -3.91 -1.29
C PHE A 52 -4.66 -4.08 -1.43
N LEU A 53 -4.15 -5.31 -1.30
CA LEU A 53 -2.77 -5.65 -1.59
C LEU A 53 -2.40 -5.35 -3.05
N SER A 54 -3.28 -5.65 -4.00
CA SER A 54 -3.04 -5.30 -5.41
C SER A 54 -2.88 -3.79 -5.64
N PHE A 55 -3.52 -2.94 -4.82
CA PHE A 55 -3.32 -1.49 -4.90
C PHE A 55 -1.89 -1.09 -4.51
N ALA A 56 -1.32 -1.71 -3.46
CA ALA A 56 0.06 -1.46 -3.07
C ALA A 56 1.06 -1.88 -4.16
N PHE A 57 0.83 -3.02 -4.81
CA PHE A 57 1.64 -3.45 -5.96
C PHE A 57 1.51 -2.47 -7.13
N CYS A 58 0.30 -1.97 -7.38
CA CYS A 58 0.02 -0.99 -8.43
C CYS A 58 0.33 0.47 -8.06
N TYR A 59 1.01 0.74 -6.95
CA TYR A 59 1.29 2.11 -6.47
C TYR A 59 1.97 2.97 -7.55
N GLY A 60 2.99 2.43 -8.23
CA GLY A 60 3.72 3.13 -9.29
C GLY A 60 2.90 3.37 -10.57
N CYS A 61 1.70 2.80 -10.68
CA CYS A 61 0.78 3.10 -11.77
C CYS A 61 -0.08 4.34 -11.51
N ASP A 62 -0.22 4.78 -10.25
CA ASP A 62 -1.07 5.91 -9.87
C ASP A 62 -0.55 7.21 -10.51
N PRO A 63 -1.37 7.92 -11.30
CA PRO A 63 -0.95 9.19 -11.91
C PRO A 63 -0.74 10.32 -10.90
N THR A 64 -1.26 10.19 -9.69
CA THR A 64 -1.08 11.13 -8.59
C THR A 64 0.07 10.73 -7.67
N GLU A 65 0.82 9.69 -8.03
CA GLU A 65 1.95 9.19 -7.24
C GLU A 65 2.94 10.26 -6.74
N PRO A 66 3.35 11.24 -7.56
CA PRO A 66 4.30 12.26 -7.12
C PRO A 66 3.79 13.10 -5.94
N THR A 67 2.47 13.14 -5.70
CA THR A 67 1.86 13.89 -4.60
C THR A 67 1.87 13.14 -3.28
N HIS A 68 2.04 11.82 -3.31
CA HIS A 68 2.10 10.97 -2.13
C HIS A 68 3.45 10.26 -1.94
N PHE A 69 4.47 10.72 -2.66
CA PHE A 69 5.88 10.39 -2.41
C PHE A 69 6.65 11.65 -1.99
N SER A 70 6.81 11.82 -0.68
CA SER A 70 7.27 13.10 -0.09
C SER A 70 8.03 12.88 1.22
N THR A 71 8.44 13.96 1.89
CA THR A 71 9.03 13.86 3.22
C THR A 71 8.05 13.21 4.20
N PRO A 72 8.53 12.33 5.09
CA PRO A 72 7.69 11.70 6.12
C PRO A 72 6.94 12.73 6.98
N LEU A 73 5.72 12.40 7.38
CA LEU A 73 4.97 13.18 8.37
C LEU A 73 5.50 12.89 9.78
N ASP A 74 5.71 11.62 10.09
CA ASP A 74 6.33 11.21 11.34
C ASP A 74 7.87 11.18 11.22
N THR A 75 8.50 12.35 11.30
CA THR A 75 9.97 12.46 11.26
C THR A 75 10.67 11.97 12.52
N GLN A 76 9.92 11.62 13.58
CA GLN A 76 10.49 11.00 14.77
C GLN A 76 10.71 9.51 14.51
N PHE A 77 9.75 8.85 13.89
CA PHE A 77 9.83 7.43 13.55
C PHE A 77 10.56 7.17 12.22
N PHE A 78 10.35 7.99 11.19
CA PHE A 78 11.02 7.87 9.90
C PHE A 78 12.15 8.90 9.74
N ASN A 79 13.18 8.52 8.99
CA ASN A 79 14.32 9.40 8.73
C ASN A 79 13.90 10.57 7.82
N ALA A 80 13.93 11.79 8.35
CA ALA A 80 13.56 13.03 7.64
C ALA A 80 14.42 13.34 6.40
N SER A 81 15.61 12.76 6.30
CA SER A 81 16.50 12.91 5.13
C SER A 81 16.10 12.00 3.96
N THR A 82 15.13 11.11 4.19
CA THR A 82 14.58 10.20 3.17
C THR A 82 13.17 10.66 2.77
N LYS A 83 12.70 10.19 1.62
CA LYS A 83 11.28 10.30 1.23
C LYS A 83 10.54 9.04 1.66
N SER A 84 9.27 9.16 2.00
CA SER A 84 8.35 8.04 2.23
C SER A 84 7.34 7.91 1.09
N ALA A 85 7.02 6.67 0.74
CA ALA A 85 5.84 6.35 -0.04
C ALA A 85 4.63 6.30 0.90
N LYS A 86 3.64 7.17 0.69
CA LYS A 86 2.49 7.30 1.60
C LYS A 86 1.30 6.47 1.13
N ILE A 87 0.82 5.57 1.99
CA ILE A 87 -0.40 4.78 1.75
C ILE A 87 -1.43 5.15 2.83
N CYS A 88 -2.67 5.43 2.44
CA CYS A 88 -3.67 5.82 3.42
C CYS A 88 -4.03 4.66 4.35
N ALA A 89 -4.27 4.96 5.63
CA ALA A 89 -4.74 3.98 6.62
C ALA A 89 -5.99 3.22 6.17
N SER A 90 -6.89 3.90 5.42
CA SER A 90 -8.11 3.33 4.83
C SER A 90 -7.87 2.22 3.80
N VAL A 91 -6.65 2.14 3.25
CA VAL A 91 -6.18 1.08 2.34
C VAL A 91 -5.30 0.08 3.10
N ALA A 92 -4.31 0.57 3.85
CA ALA A 92 -3.35 -0.25 4.59
C ALA A 92 -4.04 -1.25 5.52
N THR A 93 -4.96 -0.78 6.37
CA THR A 93 -5.65 -1.64 7.36
C THR A 93 -6.45 -2.77 6.72
N LYS A 94 -6.86 -2.64 5.45
CA LYS A 94 -7.62 -3.65 4.70
C LYS A 94 -6.75 -4.71 4.01
N MET A 95 -5.44 -4.57 4.10
CA MET A 95 -4.46 -5.59 3.68
C MET A 95 -3.54 -5.99 4.84
N ALA A 96 -3.98 -5.82 6.09
CA ALA A 96 -3.20 -6.24 7.25
C ALA A 96 -2.87 -7.75 7.21
N PRO A 97 -1.69 -8.18 7.67
CA PRO A 97 -1.24 -9.58 7.63
C PRO A 97 -2.26 -10.59 8.15
N ARG A 98 -2.92 -10.28 9.28
CA ARG A 98 -3.97 -11.13 9.88
C ARG A 98 -5.12 -11.47 8.94
N LEU A 99 -5.39 -10.64 7.93
CA LEU A 99 -6.45 -10.89 6.94
C LEU A 99 -6.08 -12.00 5.95
N PHE A 100 -4.83 -12.46 5.97
CA PHE A 100 -4.35 -13.59 5.19
C PHE A 100 -4.15 -14.84 6.05
N ALA A 101 -4.57 -14.85 7.33
CA ALA A 101 -4.34 -15.97 8.26
C ALA A 101 -4.92 -17.31 7.76
N ASP A 102 -6.08 -17.28 7.10
CA ASP A 102 -6.78 -18.50 6.63
C ASP A 102 -6.12 -19.13 5.40
N CYS A 103 -5.37 -18.34 4.63
CA CYS A 103 -4.74 -18.77 3.38
C CYS A 103 -3.20 -18.82 3.48
N GLY A 104 -2.62 -18.15 4.46
CA GLY A 104 -1.18 -17.88 4.45
C GLY A 104 -0.76 -16.99 3.28
N LEU A 105 0.56 -16.79 3.18
CA LEU A 105 1.23 -16.19 2.01
C LEU A 105 2.43 -17.05 1.64
N LEU A 106 2.92 -16.87 0.42
CA LEU A 106 4.14 -17.50 -0.07
C LEU A 106 5.22 -16.42 -0.11
N LEU A 107 6.10 -16.40 0.88
CA LEU A 107 7.14 -15.38 1.02
C LEU A 107 8.37 -15.80 0.19
N PRO A 108 8.73 -15.08 -0.88
CA PRO A 108 9.99 -15.33 -1.58
C PRO A 108 11.17 -14.84 -0.74
N ASP A 109 12.33 -15.50 -0.83
CA ASP A 109 13.56 -14.97 -0.24
C ASP A 109 13.98 -13.66 -0.93
N ASP A 110 13.79 -13.59 -2.25
CA ASP A 110 13.99 -12.42 -3.09
C ASP A 110 12.95 -12.39 -4.21
N ARG A 111 12.12 -11.36 -4.23
CA ARG A 111 11.02 -11.25 -5.21
C ARG A 111 11.48 -10.92 -6.63
N GLU A 112 12.71 -10.45 -6.82
CA GLU A 112 13.25 -10.14 -8.14
C GLU A 112 13.79 -11.39 -8.84
N THR A 113 13.98 -12.48 -8.09
CA THR A 113 14.54 -13.73 -8.59
C THR A 113 13.48 -14.83 -8.65
N ILE A 114 13.03 -15.19 -9.86
CA ILE A 114 12.04 -16.28 -10.05
C ILE A 114 12.49 -17.65 -9.49
N CYS A 115 13.79 -17.84 -9.30
CA CYS A 115 14.39 -19.05 -8.76
C CYS A 115 14.62 -18.98 -7.23
N SER A 116 14.21 -17.91 -6.55
CA SER A 116 14.35 -17.83 -5.10
C SER A 116 13.52 -18.95 -4.44
N PRO A 117 14.03 -19.58 -3.36
CA PRO A 117 13.18 -20.37 -2.51
C PRO A 117 12.01 -19.52 -2.01
N ASN A 118 10.82 -20.13 -1.95
CA ASN A 118 9.66 -19.49 -1.39
C ASN A 118 9.13 -20.32 -0.22
N SER A 119 8.81 -19.66 0.88
CA SER A 119 8.36 -20.30 2.11
C SER A 119 6.88 -19.98 2.36
N PRO A 120 6.02 -20.99 2.61
CA PRO A 120 4.68 -20.72 3.11
C PRO A 120 4.78 -20.13 4.51
N VAL A 121 4.14 -18.99 4.72
CA VAL A 121 4.18 -18.27 6.00
C VAL A 121 2.80 -18.03 6.56
N VAL A 122 2.74 -17.92 7.89
CA VAL A 122 1.58 -17.40 8.62
C VAL A 122 1.82 -15.89 8.81
N PRO A 123 1.17 -15.01 8.03
CA PRO A 123 1.59 -13.61 7.90
C PRO A 123 1.61 -12.85 9.22
N GLN A 124 0.61 -13.04 10.08
CA GLN A 124 0.55 -12.40 11.40
C GLN A 124 1.62 -12.89 12.40
N LYS A 125 2.37 -13.94 12.07
CA LYS A 125 3.54 -14.39 12.84
C LYS A 125 4.84 -13.81 12.30
N VAL A 126 4.91 -13.54 11.00
CA VAL A 126 6.07 -12.90 10.35
C VAL A 126 6.07 -11.39 10.59
N TRP A 127 4.89 -10.77 10.54
CA TRP A 127 4.70 -9.34 10.78
C TRP A 127 3.71 -9.14 11.93
N PRO A 128 4.17 -9.28 13.19
CA PRO A 128 3.32 -9.09 14.36
C PRO A 128 2.99 -7.61 14.59
N ASP A 129 1.85 -7.34 15.26
CA ASP A 129 1.57 -6.02 15.83
C ASP A 129 2.48 -5.80 17.06
N CYS A 130 3.05 -4.61 17.19
CA CYS A 130 3.80 -4.18 18.37
C CYS A 130 2.89 -3.48 19.38
N GLN A 131 3.33 -3.47 20.63
CA GLN A 131 2.75 -2.62 21.65
C GLN A 131 3.27 -1.18 21.50
N ASP A 132 2.46 -0.21 21.91
CA ASP A 132 2.88 1.18 21.98
C ASP A 132 4.20 1.31 22.77
N GLN A 133 5.08 2.21 22.33
CA GLN A 133 6.43 2.40 22.89
C GLN A 133 7.46 1.28 22.63
N GLN A 134 7.10 0.22 21.89
CA GLN A 134 8.09 -0.76 21.41
C GLN A 134 8.80 -0.28 20.14
N TYR A 135 9.92 -0.90 19.81
CA TYR A 135 10.71 -0.61 18.62
C TYR A 135 10.40 -1.65 17.54
N VAL A 136 10.22 -1.18 16.30
CA VAL A 136 10.05 -2.02 15.11
C VAL A 136 11.41 -2.30 14.51
N CYS A 137 11.86 -3.55 14.59
CA CYS A 137 13.20 -3.96 14.19
C CYS A 137 13.16 -4.98 13.06
N LEU A 138 14.27 -5.06 12.31
CA LEU A 138 14.51 -6.04 11.27
C LEU A 138 15.89 -6.67 11.51
N ASP A 139 15.94 -7.98 11.77
CA ASP A 139 17.20 -8.71 11.83
C ASP A 139 17.84 -8.72 10.44
N ALA A 140 18.96 -8.04 10.26
CA ALA A 140 19.63 -7.91 8.96
C ALA A 140 20.18 -9.24 8.41
N THR A 141 20.37 -10.26 9.24
CA THR A 141 20.89 -11.57 8.82
C THR A 141 19.76 -12.46 8.35
N THR A 142 18.66 -12.51 9.12
CA THR A 142 17.54 -13.40 8.84
C THR A 142 16.41 -12.73 8.06
N THR A 143 16.47 -11.41 7.89
CA THR A 143 15.41 -10.55 7.34
C THR A 143 14.09 -10.72 8.10
N THR A 144 14.15 -11.00 9.40
CA THR A 144 12.96 -11.23 10.24
C THR A 144 12.56 -9.95 10.94
N TRP A 145 11.28 -9.58 10.81
CA TRP A 145 10.70 -8.46 11.53
C TRP A 145 10.29 -8.85 12.94
N TYR A 146 10.53 -7.97 13.91
CA TYR A 146 10.16 -8.21 15.30
C TYR A 146 9.93 -6.92 16.09
N CYS A 147 9.21 -7.05 17.20
CA CYS A 147 9.02 -5.97 18.18
C CYS A 147 10.03 -6.11 19.31
N SER A 148 10.66 -5.02 19.71
CA SER A 148 11.63 -4.98 20.81
C SER A 148 11.19 -4.00 21.89
N SER A 149 11.41 -4.32 23.16
CA SER A 149 11.21 -3.37 24.27
C SER A 149 12.37 -2.38 24.43
N THR A 150 13.45 -2.57 23.68
CA THR A 150 14.63 -1.70 23.65
C THR A 150 14.98 -1.31 22.22
N GLN A 151 15.78 -0.26 22.06
CA GLN A 151 16.35 0.17 20.78
C GLN A 151 16.89 -1.02 19.96
N CYS A 152 16.64 -0.99 18.65
CA CYS A 152 17.06 -2.02 17.70
C CYS A 152 18.59 -2.04 17.53
N GLY A 153 19.20 -0.84 17.61
CA GLY A 153 20.58 -0.60 17.22
C GLY A 153 20.75 -0.51 15.70
N ALA A 154 21.82 0.15 15.25
CA ALA A 154 22.06 0.46 13.84
C ALA A 154 22.05 -0.74 12.89
N ALA A 155 22.37 -1.95 13.37
CA ALA A 155 22.36 -3.17 12.56
C ALA A 155 20.95 -3.73 12.33
N ASN A 156 19.97 -3.39 13.18
CA ASN A 156 18.61 -3.92 13.11
C ASN A 156 17.54 -2.85 12.90
N THR A 157 17.92 -1.57 12.79
CA THR A 157 17.00 -0.50 12.40
C THR A 157 16.74 -0.61 10.89
N PRO A 158 15.49 -0.78 10.43
CA PRO A 158 15.17 -0.85 9.02
C PRO A 158 15.60 0.42 8.25
N ASN A 159 15.93 0.27 6.97
CA ASN A 159 16.34 1.43 6.15
C ASN A 159 15.18 2.44 6.04
N GLY A 160 15.48 3.73 6.22
CA GLY A 160 14.50 4.82 6.26
C GLY A 160 13.80 5.01 7.60
N PHE A 161 14.08 4.18 8.62
CA PHE A 161 13.53 4.30 9.96
C PHE A 161 14.56 4.95 10.88
N ASN A 162 14.08 5.65 11.90
CA ASN A 162 14.89 6.00 13.06
C ASN A 162 14.73 4.91 14.12
N ASP A 163 15.74 4.73 14.97
CA ASP A 163 15.65 3.83 16.13
C ASP A 163 14.82 4.48 17.26
N ALA A 164 13.52 4.59 17.00
CA ALA A 164 12.55 5.29 17.83
C ALA A 164 11.35 4.38 18.16
N PRO A 165 10.70 4.58 19.32
CA PRO A 165 9.51 3.85 19.68
C PRO A 165 8.37 4.10 18.69
N CYS A 166 7.61 3.06 18.39
CA CYS A 166 6.39 3.14 17.60
C CYS A 166 5.24 3.76 18.42
N ASN A 167 4.27 4.30 17.69
CA ASN A 167 3.05 4.93 18.20
C ASN A 167 1.83 4.31 17.49
N ALA A 168 0.97 3.64 18.28
CA ALA A 168 -0.20 2.95 17.75
C ALA A 168 -1.21 3.91 17.08
N SER A 169 -1.35 5.14 17.59
CA SER A 169 -2.24 6.16 16.99
C SER A 169 -1.78 6.62 15.61
N ARG A 170 -0.51 6.37 15.26
CA ARG A 170 0.10 6.71 13.96
C ARG A 170 0.32 5.51 13.06
N HIS A 171 -0.27 4.36 13.38
CA HIS A 171 -0.10 3.11 12.64
C HIS A 171 1.36 2.62 12.52
N THR A 172 2.28 3.14 13.35
CA THR A 172 3.69 2.70 13.30
C THR A 172 3.94 1.44 14.10
N CYS A 173 3.00 1.01 14.95
CA CYS A 173 3.07 -0.25 15.67
C CYS A 173 2.35 -1.41 14.97
N ASP A 174 1.54 -1.13 13.94
CA ASP A 174 0.74 -2.17 13.31
C ASP A 174 1.63 -3.10 12.48
N GLY A 175 1.39 -4.40 12.50
CA GLY A 175 2.12 -5.39 11.69
C GLY A 175 1.98 -5.13 10.19
N VAL A 176 0.94 -4.38 9.77
CA VAL A 176 0.85 -3.92 8.38
C VAL A 176 1.95 -2.93 7.99
N LEU A 177 2.53 -2.18 8.93
CA LEU A 177 3.70 -1.35 8.65
C LEU A 177 4.88 -2.23 8.23
N MET A 178 5.18 -3.27 9.01
CA MET A 178 6.28 -4.19 8.70
C MET A 178 6.02 -4.89 7.36
N PHE A 179 4.78 -5.33 7.12
CA PHE A 179 4.38 -5.98 5.87
C PHE A 179 4.56 -5.05 4.65
N LEU A 180 4.25 -3.76 4.79
CA LEU A 180 4.44 -2.75 3.75
C LEU A 180 5.89 -2.28 3.61
N ASN A 181 6.78 -2.61 4.54
CA ASN A 181 8.19 -2.24 4.50
C ASN A 181 9.12 -3.44 4.22
N ASP A 182 8.58 -4.66 4.17
CA ASP A 182 9.31 -5.86 3.75
C ASP A 182 9.33 -5.95 2.21
N ASN A 183 10.53 -5.86 1.63
CA ASN A 183 10.75 -5.95 0.18
C ASN A 183 10.32 -7.31 -0.40
N ARG A 184 10.07 -8.33 0.42
CA ARG A 184 9.56 -9.63 -0.06
C ARG A 184 8.03 -9.68 -0.07
N ALA A 185 7.35 -8.70 0.54
CA ALA A 185 5.95 -8.80 0.94
C ALA A 185 5.01 -7.73 0.33
N ALA A 186 4.40 -6.81 1.08
CA ALA A 186 3.44 -5.85 0.52
C ALA A 186 4.08 -4.54 0.05
N LYS A 187 5.39 -4.36 0.24
CA LYS A 187 6.07 -3.14 -0.19
C LYS A 187 5.91 -2.93 -1.70
N PRO A 188 5.54 -1.71 -2.16
CA PRO A 188 5.45 -1.42 -3.58
C PRO A 188 6.76 -1.71 -4.31
N PRO A 189 6.77 -2.56 -5.36
CA PRO A 189 8.01 -2.99 -6.01
C PRO A 189 8.87 -1.84 -6.57
N ASN A 190 8.26 -0.72 -6.95
CA ASN A 190 8.98 0.44 -7.46
C ASN A 190 9.56 1.37 -6.38
N TYR A 191 9.33 1.08 -5.09
CA TYR A 191 9.70 1.94 -3.95
C TYR A 191 10.48 1.19 -2.88
N GLU A 192 11.19 0.13 -3.25
CA GLU A 192 11.91 -0.72 -2.30
C GLU A 192 13.05 -0.02 -1.56
N ASP A 193 13.58 1.06 -2.13
CA ASP A 193 14.61 1.90 -1.51
C ASP A 193 14.04 2.89 -0.47
N TYR A 194 12.72 3.04 -0.39
CA TYR A 194 12.06 4.03 0.45
C TYR A 194 11.18 3.39 1.52
N PRO A 195 11.08 3.98 2.72
CA PRO A 195 10.09 3.54 3.69
C PRO A 195 8.67 3.81 3.19
N VAL A 196 7.75 2.93 3.58
CA VAL A 196 6.31 3.12 3.39
C VAL A 196 5.72 3.64 4.69
N GLU A 197 5.07 4.80 4.60
CA GLU A 197 4.40 5.47 5.71
C GLU A 197 2.89 5.29 5.58
N ILE A 198 2.24 4.90 6.67
CA ILE A 198 0.78 4.79 6.73
C ILE A 198 0.22 6.13 7.22
N VAL A 199 -0.62 6.77 6.40
CA VAL A 199 -1.17 8.09 6.70
C VAL A 199 -2.63 7.97 7.08
N ASP A 200 -2.96 8.32 8.32
CA ASP A 200 -4.32 8.64 8.71
C ASP A 200 -4.63 10.08 8.25
N GLN A 201 -5.45 10.20 7.22
CA GLN A 201 -5.78 11.49 6.63
C GLN A 201 -6.61 12.37 7.58
N GLN A 202 -7.41 11.78 8.47
CA GLN A 202 -8.19 12.55 9.43
C GLN A 202 -7.27 13.13 10.50
N LEU A 203 -6.44 12.29 11.12
CA LEU A 203 -5.46 12.75 12.10
C LEU A 203 -4.52 13.81 11.50
N CYS A 204 -4.02 13.58 10.28
CA CYS A 204 -3.14 14.52 9.60
C CYS A 204 -3.82 15.88 9.33
N LYS A 205 -5.12 15.90 9.00
CA LYS A 205 -5.89 17.14 8.85
C LYS A 205 -6.06 17.88 10.17
N GLU A 206 -6.28 17.15 11.25
CA GLU A 206 -6.39 17.73 12.60
C GLU A 206 -5.06 18.35 13.05
N GLU A 207 -3.92 17.76 12.71
CA GLU A 207 -2.59 18.25 13.08
C GLU A 207 -2.12 19.47 12.26
N TYR A 208 -2.32 19.46 10.94
CA TYR A 208 -1.79 20.50 10.04
C TYR A 208 -2.82 21.56 9.60
N GLY A 209 -4.11 21.32 9.86
CA GLY A 209 -5.20 22.14 9.35
C GLY A 209 -5.44 21.97 7.85
N GLU A 210 -6.63 22.35 7.37
CA GLU A 210 -7.10 22.09 5.99
C GLU A 210 -6.17 22.62 4.90
N ALA A 211 -5.55 23.80 5.10
CA ALA A 211 -4.71 24.43 4.09
C ALA A 211 -3.40 23.68 3.82
N GLU A 212 -2.73 23.18 4.86
CA GLU A 212 -1.49 22.42 4.71
C GLU A 212 -1.77 20.95 4.41
N ALA A 213 -2.86 20.40 4.95
CA ALA A 213 -3.24 19.01 4.77
C ALA A 213 -3.45 18.63 3.30
N ALA A 214 -3.95 19.56 2.47
CA ALA A 214 -4.15 19.35 1.04
C ALA A 214 -2.87 19.00 0.27
N SER A 215 -1.69 19.35 0.80
CA SER A 215 -0.40 19.01 0.19
C SER A 215 0.36 17.93 0.98
N LYS A 216 0.28 17.94 2.30
CA LYS A 216 1.06 17.04 3.17
C LYS A 216 0.41 15.68 3.42
N CYS A 217 -0.92 15.64 3.52
CA CYS A 217 -1.70 14.45 3.90
C CYS A 217 -2.15 13.61 2.70
N ASN A 218 -1.59 13.85 1.52
CA ASN A 218 -1.85 13.03 0.34
C ASN A 218 -1.18 11.67 0.50
N CYS A 219 -1.96 10.63 0.25
CA CYS A 219 -1.55 9.24 0.32
C CYS A 219 -2.34 8.44 -0.73
N MET A 220 -1.83 7.27 -1.11
CA MET A 220 -2.54 6.39 -2.04
C MET A 220 -3.88 5.94 -1.41
N GLN A 221 -4.98 6.26 -2.09
CA GLN A 221 -6.35 5.89 -1.72
C GLN A 221 -6.81 4.66 -2.50
N ASP A 222 -8.05 4.19 -2.26
CA ASP A 222 -8.67 3.15 -3.07
C ASP A 222 -8.98 3.71 -4.49
N PRO A 223 -8.24 3.28 -5.53
CA PRO A 223 -8.40 3.84 -6.88
C PRO A 223 -9.75 3.50 -7.50
N SER A 224 -10.44 2.46 -6.99
CA SER A 224 -11.77 2.10 -7.47
C SER A 224 -12.87 3.07 -7.05
N ALA A 225 -12.65 3.85 -5.98
CA ALA A 225 -13.59 4.88 -5.55
C ALA A 225 -13.67 6.04 -6.55
N ALA A 226 -12.54 6.41 -7.17
CA ALA A 226 -12.47 7.45 -8.19
C ALA A 226 -13.25 7.08 -9.47
N VAL A 227 -13.27 5.79 -9.83
CA VAL A 227 -14.02 5.27 -10.99
C VAL A 227 -15.54 5.36 -10.74
N ARG A 228 -16.01 5.06 -9.51
CA ARG A 228 -17.44 5.17 -9.16
C ARG A 228 -17.96 6.61 -9.23
N SER A 229 -17.18 7.59 -8.79
CA SER A 229 -17.57 9.00 -8.80
C SER A 229 -17.94 9.50 -10.20
N LYS A 230 -17.15 9.14 -11.23
CA LYS A 230 -17.43 9.50 -12.63
C LYS A 230 -18.71 8.85 -13.17
N ALA A 231 -18.98 7.59 -12.81
CA ALA A 231 -20.19 6.88 -13.24
C ALA A 231 -21.47 7.46 -12.61
N THR A 232 -21.41 7.87 -11.34
CA THR A 232 -22.55 8.51 -10.66
C THR A 232 -22.84 9.89 -11.24
N LEU A 233 -21.82 10.70 -11.56
CA LEU A 233 -22.00 12.02 -12.17
C LEU A 233 -22.63 11.94 -13.58
N LEU A 234 -22.22 10.94 -14.38
CA LEU A 234 -22.81 10.66 -15.70
C LEU A 234 -24.27 10.20 -15.59
N SER A 235 -24.61 9.43 -14.57
CA SER A 235 -25.99 8.96 -14.35
C SER A 235 -26.93 10.09 -13.94
N ILE A 236 -26.46 11.03 -13.11
CA ILE A 236 -27.24 12.20 -12.68
C ILE A 236 -27.45 13.18 -13.84
N THR A 237 -26.42 13.43 -14.65
CA THR A 237 -26.53 14.32 -15.82
C THR A 237 -27.44 13.75 -16.91
N LEU A 238 -27.43 12.43 -17.13
CA LEU A 238 -28.36 11.79 -18.06
C LEU A 238 -29.81 11.83 -17.54
N ALA A 239 -30.02 11.59 -16.24
CA ALA A 239 -31.35 11.66 -15.63
C ALA A 239 -31.94 13.09 -15.66
N LEU A 240 -31.13 14.11 -15.40
CA LEU A 240 -31.54 15.51 -15.56
C LEU A 240 -31.82 15.87 -17.02
N GLY A 241 -31.02 15.37 -17.97
CA GLY A 241 -31.25 15.60 -19.40
C GLY A 241 -32.58 15.01 -19.89
N ILE A 242 -32.95 13.82 -19.41
CA ILE A 242 -34.23 13.19 -19.72
C ILE A 242 -35.39 13.96 -19.07
N ALA A 243 -35.26 14.36 -17.80
CA ALA A 243 -36.30 15.15 -17.11
C ALA A 243 -36.56 16.51 -17.78
N LEU A 244 -35.50 17.19 -18.26
CA LEU A 244 -35.61 18.44 -19.01
C LEU A 244 -36.25 18.24 -20.39
N ALA A 245 -35.96 17.13 -21.08
CA ALA A 245 -36.60 16.81 -22.37
C ALA A 245 -38.11 16.53 -22.21
N PHE A 246 -38.54 15.92 -21.11
CA PHE A 246 -39.96 15.69 -20.82
C PHE A 246 -40.72 16.96 -20.38
N HIS A 247 -40.04 17.99 -19.88
CA HIS A 247 -40.67 19.28 -19.53
C HIS A 247 -40.78 20.27 -20.69
N ILE A 248 -40.08 20.05 -21.81
CA ILE A 248 -40.19 20.90 -23.02
C ILE A 248 -41.24 20.33 -23.99
N ALA A 249 -41.69 19.09 -23.79
CA ALA A 249 -42.63 18.38 -24.66
C ALA A 249 -44.11 18.41 -24.18
N VAL A 250 -44.44 19.26 -23.20
CA VAL A 250 -45.81 19.51 -22.71
C VAL A 250 -46.12 20.99 -22.89
#